data_AF-A0A3N4V8C4-F1
#
_entry.id   AF-A0A3N4V8C4-F1
#
_cell.length_a   1.000
_cell.length_b   1.000
_cell.length_c   1.000
_cell.angle_alpha   90.00
_cell.angle_beta   90.00
_cell.angle_gamma   90.00
#
_symmetry.space_group_name_H-M   'P 1'
#
loop_
_entity.id
_entity.type
_entity.pdbx_description
1 polymer ?
#
loop_
_entity_poly.entity_id
_entity_poly.type
_entity_poly.pdbx_seq_one_letter_code
_entity_poly.pdbx_strand_id
1 'polypeptide(L)'
;MLHTTDTKSRLQVIQGAITVFRRFAFHEATFDLVATAAQVTVQEVTARFPSWDDLLIATIDYWNGQRMRLILPVAERSGAAAFLRGIVQANIDDPALMRLLSATVNVAATPEHPMASFLQEEYHRFHLMVAQQLAADIRAGREPSTMEPARGAEQLIALYEGLQLQSMVRPTMNLLEAYDRAVTRMRAGWNREYVAPVWDLSAH
;
A
#
# COMPACT_ATOMS: atom_id res chain seq x y z
N MET A 1 22.83 -24.23 12.28
CA MET A 1 22.62 -24.53 10.85
C MET A 1 21.16 -24.85 10.50
N LEU A 2 20.35 -25.43 11.39
CA LEU A 2 18.92 -25.73 11.12
C LEU A 2 18.05 -24.48 10.89
N HIS A 3 18.26 -23.40 11.66
CA HIS A 3 17.46 -22.17 11.56
C HIS A 3 17.63 -21.43 10.21
N THR A 4 18.83 -21.46 9.63
CA THR A 4 19.15 -20.77 8.38
C THR A 4 18.57 -21.46 7.15
N THR A 5 18.47 -22.79 7.15
CA THR A 5 17.85 -23.57 6.07
C THR A 5 16.33 -23.38 6.07
N ASP A 6 15.72 -23.36 7.27
CA ASP A 6 14.29 -23.12 7.42
C ASP A 6 13.89 -21.72 6.93
N THR A 7 14.63 -20.68 7.34
CA THR A 7 14.39 -19.29 6.86
C THR A 7 14.56 -19.17 5.33
N LYS A 8 15.59 -19.80 4.74
CA LYS A 8 15.78 -19.80 3.27
C LYS A 8 14.60 -20.46 2.55
N SER A 9 14.12 -21.58 3.06
CA SER A 9 13.00 -22.30 2.46
C SER A 9 11.66 -21.58 2.63
N ARG A 10 11.44 -20.90 3.76
CA ARG A 10 10.28 -20.01 3.96
C ARG A 10 10.29 -18.84 2.96
N LEU A 11 11.46 -18.23 2.74
CA LEU A 11 11.62 -17.16 1.78
C LEU A 11 11.38 -17.62 0.33
N GLN A 12 11.82 -18.83 -0.03
CA GLN A 12 11.57 -19.41 -1.35
C GLN A 12 10.07 -19.52 -1.65
N VAL A 13 9.27 -19.97 -0.68
CA VAL A 13 7.81 -20.04 -0.80
C VAL A 13 7.19 -18.65 -0.97
N ILE A 14 7.63 -17.66 -0.18
CA ILE A 14 7.17 -16.26 -0.32
C ILE A 14 7.47 -15.71 -1.72
N GLN A 15 8.67 -15.97 -2.24
CA GLN A 15 9.06 -15.55 -3.59
C GLN A 15 8.22 -16.25 -4.69
N GLY A 16 7.87 -17.52 -4.48
CA GLY A 16 6.90 -18.23 -5.30
C GLY A 16 5.52 -17.56 -5.28
N ALA A 17 5.03 -17.18 -4.10
CA ALA A 17 3.76 -16.47 -3.95
C ALA A 17 3.76 -15.11 -4.65
N ILE A 18 4.83 -14.32 -4.55
CA ILE A 18 4.99 -13.07 -5.33
C ILE A 18 4.91 -13.35 -6.83
N THR A 19 5.56 -14.42 -7.29
CA THR A 19 5.52 -14.83 -8.71
C THR A 19 4.11 -15.18 -9.17
N VAL A 20 3.34 -15.88 -8.32
CA VAL A 20 1.92 -16.18 -8.56
C VAL A 20 1.11 -14.89 -8.61
N PHE A 21 1.21 -14.02 -7.60
CA PHE A 21 0.44 -12.79 -7.55
C PHE A 21 0.80 -11.79 -8.64
N ARG A 22 1.97 -11.87 -9.28
CA ARG A 22 2.28 -11.12 -10.51
C ARG A 22 1.47 -11.57 -11.72
N ARG A 23 1.07 -12.84 -11.79
CA ARG A 23 0.42 -13.45 -12.95
C ARG A 23 -1.08 -13.66 -12.79
N PHE A 24 -1.53 -14.00 -11.59
CA PHE A 24 -2.90 -14.41 -11.30
C PHE A 24 -3.64 -13.37 -10.47
N ALA A 25 -4.97 -13.30 -10.61
CA ALA A 25 -5.83 -12.52 -9.74
C ALA A 25 -5.81 -13.10 -8.31
N PHE A 26 -6.18 -12.26 -7.33
CA PHE A 26 -6.16 -12.63 -5.92
C PHE A 26 -6.90 -13.94 -5.61
N HIS A 27 -8.10 -14.11 -6.20
CA HIS A 27 -8.96 -15.27 -5.98
C HIS A 27 -8.58 -16.51 -6.82
N GLU A 28 -7.64 -16.37 -7.76
CA GLU A 28 -7.15 -17.48 -8.60
C GLU A 28 -5.90 -18.13 -8.00
N ALA A 29 -5.22 -17.46 -7.07
CA ALA A 29 -4.00 -17.96 -6.45
C ALA A 29 -4.29 -19.14 -5.50
N THR A 30 -3.49 -20.19 -5.60
CA THR A 30 -3.63 -21.42 -4.80
C THR A 30 -2.28 -21.93 -4.30
N PHE A 31 -2.29 -22.84 -3.32
CA PHE A 31 -1.08 -23.50 -2.86
C PHE A 31 -0.36 -24.28 -3.97
N ASP A 32 -1.08 -24.91 -4.90
CA ASP A 32 -0.49 -25.63 -6.03
C ASP A 32 0.28 -24.69 -6.96
N LEU A 33 -0.27 -23.51 -7.26
CA LEU A 33 0.41 -22.50 -8.06
C LEU A 33 1.66 -21.98 -7.36
N VAL A 34 1.58 -21.74 -6.04
CA VAL A 34 2.72 -21.30 -5.23
C VAL A 34 3.81 -22.36 -5.18
N ALA A 35 3.46 -23.62 -4.92
CA ALA A 35 4.37 -24.75 -4.89
C ALA A 35 5.10 -24.90 -6.23
N THR A 36 4.36 -24.83 -7.34
CA THR A 36 4.90 -24.85 -8.70
C THR A 36 5.88 -23.70 -8.94
N ALA A 37 5.50 -22.47 -8.58
CA ALA A 37 6.33 -21.28 -8.76
C ALA A 37 7.60 -21.30 -7.87
N ALA A 38 7.50 -21.86 -6.66
CA ALA A 38 8.60 -22.01 -5.73
C ALA A 38 9.47 -23.26 -5.99
N GLN A 39 9.06 -24.14 -6.92
CA GLN A 39 9.72 -25.42 -7.20
C GLN A 39 9.81 -26.33 -5.97
N VAL A 40 8.73 -26.41 -5.21
CA VAL A 40 8.57 -27.27 -4.02
C VAL A 40 7.23 -28.02 -4.11
N THR A 41 7.00 -28.94 -3.20
CA THR A 41 5.70 -29.62 -3.06
C THR A 41 4.70 -28.77 -2.28
N VAL A 42 3.39 -29.01 -2.47
CA VAL A 42 2.34 -28.38 -1.65
C VAL A 42 2.52 -28.72 -0.16
N GLN A 43 2.94 -29.94 0.16
CA GLN A 43 3.24 -30.35 1.54
C GLN A 43 4.35 -29.50 2.16
N GLU A 44 5.39 -29.16 1.40
CA GLU A 44 6.46 -28.28 1.87
C GLU A 44 5.98 -26.84 2.08
N VAL A 45 5.03 -26.37 1.27
CA VAL A 45 4.39 -25.05 1.46
C VAL A 45 3.56 -25.04 2.74
N THR A 46 2.65 -26.00 2.91
CA THR A 46 1.73 -26.04 4.06
C THR A 46 2.43 -26.36 5.37
N ALA A 47 3.56 -27.07 5.35
CA ALA A 47 4.41 -27.26 6.52
C ALA A 47 5.01 -25.94 7.05
N ARG A 48 5.19 -24.93 6.19
CA ARG A 48 5.76 -23.61 6.55
C ARG A 48 4.70 -22.54 6.76
N PHE A 49 3.56 -22.70 6.10
CA PHE A 49 2.41 -21.80 6.15
C PHE A 49 1.15 -22.65 6.36
N PRO A 50 0.75 -22.88 7.62
CA PRO A 50 -0.37 -23.75 7.94
C PRO A 50 -1.70 -23.30 7.32
N SER A 51 -1.85 -22.00 7.07
CA SER A 51 -3.02 -21.42 6.39
C SER A 51 -2.62 -20.57 5.18
N TRP A 52 -3.58 -20.37 4.28
CA TRP A 52 -3.42 -19.46 3.14
C TRP A 52 -3.20 -18.02 3.62
N ASP A 53 -3.91 -17.63 4.68
CA ASP A 53 -3.82 -16.32 5.32
C ASP A 53 -2.40 -16.03 5.84
N ASP A 54 -1.74 -17.02 6.48
CA ASP A 54 -0.36 -16.89 6.96
C ASP A 54 0.63 -16.64 5.82
N LEU A 55 0.43 -17.34 4.69
CA LEU A 55 1.26 -17.16 3.49
C LEU A 55 1.02 -15.78 2.89
N LEU A 56 -0.24 -15.37 2.78
CA LEU A 56 -0.62 -14.09 2.19
C LEU A 56 -0.06 -12.91 2.99
N ILE A 57 -0.23 -12.92 4.33
CA ILE A 57 0.33 -11.89 5.23
C ILE A 57 1.84 -11.81 5.06
N ALA A 58 2.55 -12.93 5.19
CA ALA A 58 4.01 -12.94 5.06
C ALA A 58 4.49 -12.49 3.67
N THR A 59 3.71 -12.79 2.63
CA THR A 59 3.99 -12.36 1.26
C THR A 59 3.84 -10.84 1.10
N ILE A 60 2.75 -10.27 1.63
CA ILE A 60 2.52 -8.82 1.62
C ILE A 60 3.60 -8.10 2.42
N ASP A 61 3.88 -8.55 3.64
CA ASP A 61 4.88 -7.94 4.52
C ASP A 61 6.26 -7.92 3.87
N TYR A 62 6.69 -9.06 3.32
CA TYR A 62 7.98 -9.16 2.66
C TYR A 62 8.05 -8.28 1.41
N TRP A 63 7.05 -8.35 0.53
CA TRP A 63 7.05 -7.63 -0.75
C TRP A 63 6.93 -6.12 -0.54
N ASN A 64 6.00 -5.68 0.32
CA ASN A 64 5.86 -4.28 0.69
C ASN A 64 7.10 -3.77 1.42
N GLY A 65 7.70 -4.57 2.32
CA GLY A 65 8.94 -4.23 3.00
C GLY A 65 10.11 -3.97 2.05
N GLN A 66 10.27 -4.77 0.98
CA GLN A 66 11.28 -4.53 -0.05
C GLN A 66 11.06 -3.18 -0.76
N ARG A 67 9.81 -2.88 -1.14
CA ARG A 67 9.44 -1.58 -1.73
C ARG A 67 9.72 -0.42 -0.77
N MET A 68 9.24 -0.51 0.46
CA MET A 68 9.37 0.54 1.48
C MET A 68 10.82 0.81 1.86
N ARG A 69 11.68 -0.21 1.94
CA ARG A 69 13.11 -0.02 2.26
C ARG A 69 13.83 0.95 1.32
N LEU A 70 13.43 0.99 0.05
CA LEU A 70 14.01 1.88 -0.95
C LEU A 70 13.44 3.31 -0.89
N ILE A 71 12.20 3.45 -0.40
CA ILE A 71 11.42 4.69 -0.51
C ILE A 71 11.37 5.46 0.80
N LEU A 72 11.39 4.79 1.96
CA LEU A 72 11.35 5.40 3.29
C LEU A 72 12.38 6.55 3.47
N PRO A 73 13.64 6.45 2.99
CA PRO A 73 14.59 7.56 3.09
C PRO A 73 14.16 8.84 2.35
N VAL A 74 13.16 8.79 1.47
CA VAL A 74 12.59 9.97 0.80
C VAL A 74 11.70 10.77 1.74
N ALA A 75 11.00 10.13 2.69
CA ALA A 75 10.14 10.81 3.65
C ALA A 75 10.91 11.82 4.48
N GLU A 76 12.03 11.39 5.08
CA GLU A 76 12.88 12.26 5.90
C GLU A 76 13.52 13.39 5.08
N ARG A 77 13.99 13.08 3.87
CA ARG A 77 14.72 14.02 3.01
C ARG A 77 13.82 15.04 2.31
N SER A 78 12.62 14.63 1.88
CA SER A 78 11.80 15.37 0.93
C SER A 78 10.34 15.51 1.34
N GLY A 79 9.93 14.92 2.46
CA GLY A 79 8.58 15.01 3.02
C GLY A 79 7.59 13.98 2.50
N ALA A 80 6.40 13.97 3.11
CA ALA A 80 5.36 12.97 2.91
C ALA A 80 4.84 12.91 1.46
N ALA A 81 4.66 14.08 0.81
CA ALA A 81 4.20 14.15 -0.58
C ALA A 81 5.21 13.50 -1.54
N ALA A 82 6.51 13.77 -1.37
CA ALA A 82 7.55 13.16 -2.18
C ALA A 82 7.68 11.64 -1.90
N PHE A 83 7.51 11.24 -0.65
CA PHE A 83 7.48 9.83 -0.25
C PHE A 83 6.36 9.05 -0.96
N LEU A 84 5.12 9.54 -0.90
CA LEU A 84 3.99 8.90 -1.59
C LEU A 84 4.15 8.92 -3.11
N ARG A 85 4.73 9.98 -3.70
CA ARG A 85 5.12 9.99 -5.11
C ARG A 85 6.09 8.86 -5.45
N GLY A 86 7.03 8.56 -4.56
CA GLY A 86 7.95 7.42 -4.70
C GLY A 86 7.23 6.08 -4.70
N ILE A 87 6.20 5.92 -3.84
CA ILE A 87 5.35 4.72 -3.85
C ILE A 87 4.60 4.60 -5.17
N VAL A 88 4.03 5.70 -5.69
CA VAL A 88 3.36 5.74 -6.99
C VAL A 88 4.30 5.29 -8.11
N GLN A 89 5.54 5.78 -8.15
CA GLN A 89 6.53 5.33 -9.13
C GLN A 89 6.81 3.83 -9.00
N ALA A 90 7.04 3.33 -7.77
CA ALA A 90 7.30 1.92 -7.57
C ALA A 90 6.11 1.02 -7.97
N ASN A 91 4.88 1.51 -7.83
CA ASN A 91 3.68 0.80 -8.30
C ASN A 91 3.51 0.84 -9.81
N ILE A 92 4.06 1.84 -10.50
CA ILE A 92 4.13 1.84 -11.97
C ILE A 92 5.12 0.77 -12.42
N ASP A 93 6.25 0.63 -11.72
CA ASP A 93 7.29 -0.33 -12.05
C ASP A 93 6.89 -1.79 -11.72
N ASP A 94 6.13 -2.01 -10.64
CA ASP A 94 5.56 -3.31 -10.24
C ASP A 94 4.08 -3.17 -9.83
N PRO A 95 3.13 -3.16 -10.79
CA PRO A 95 1.71 -2.92 -10.51
C PRO A 95 1.03 -4.08 -9.77
N ALA A 96 1.66 -5.25 -9.72
CA ALA A 96 1.06 -6.44 -9.14
C ALA A 96 0.91 -6.36 -7.62
N LEU A 97 1.88 -5.77 -6.91
CA LEU A 97 1.78 -5.57 -5.46
C LEU A 97 0.56 -4.72 -5.13
N MET A 98 0.35 -3.64 -5.87
CA MET A 98 -0.76 -2.76 -5.62
C MET A 98 -2.10 -3.41 -5.95
N ARG A 99 -2.18 -4.20 -7.02
CA ARG A 99 -3.37 -5.02 -7.31
C ARG A 99 -3.69 -5.98 -6.16
N LEU A 100 -2.68 -6.60 -5.57
CA LEU A 100 -2.85 -7.46 -4.40
C LEU A 100 -3.36 -6.67 -3.19
N LEU A 101 -2.73 -5.54 -2.85
CA LEU A 101 -3.14 -4.68 -1.74
C LEU A 101 -4.58 -4.18 -1.91
N SER A 102 -4.96 -3.74 -3.12
CA SER A 102 -6.34 -3.33 -3.43
C SER A 102 -7.35 -4.48 -3.25
N ALA A 103 -7.00 -5.70 -3.62
CA ALA A 103 -7.87 -6.86 -3.38
C ALA A 103 -8.08 -7.12 -1.87
N THR A 104 -7.04 -6.92 -1.06
CA THR A 104 -7.13 -7.12 0.40
C THR A 104 -7.94 -6.05 1.13
N VAL A 105 -8.28 -4.91 0.51
CA VAL A 105 -9.18 -3.91 1.11
C VAL A 105 -10.53 -4.53 1.46
N ASN A 106 -11.09 -5.33 0.54
CA ASN A 106 -12.37 -6.02 0.80
C ASN A 106 -12.25 -7.05 1.91
N VAL A 107 -11.11 -7.73 2.02
CA VAL A 107 -10.82 -8.68 3.10
C VAL A 107 -10.78 -7.94 4.44
N ALA A 108 -10.07 -6.81 4.49
CA ALA A 108 -9.98 -5.95 5.67
C ALA A 108 -11.35 -5.40 6.11
N ALA A 109 -12.24 -5.12 5.16
CA ALA A 109 -13.57 -4.59 5.40
C ALA A 109 -14.63 -5.65 5.70
N THR A 110 -14.32 -6.95 5.56
CA THR A 110 -15.27 -8.04 5.79
C THR A 110 -15.34 -8.36 7.29
N PRO A 111 -16.52 -8.23 7.94
CA PRO A 111 -16.69 -8.64 9.33
C PRO A 111 -16.31 -10.11 9.53
N GLU A 112 -15.69 -10.42 10.67
CA GLU A 112 -15.34 -11.78 11.10
C GLU A 112 -14.28 -12.50 10.23
N HIS A 113 -13.75 -11.86 9.18
CA HIS A 113 -12.65 -12.45 8.41
C HIS A 113 -11.38 -12.55 9.28
N PRO A 114 -10.67 -13.69 9.33
CA PRO A 114 -9.50 -13.88 10.20
C PRO A 114 -8.40 -12.83 10.01
N MET A 115 -8.16 -12.41 8.77
CA MET A 115 -7.18 -11.37 8.43
C MET A 115 -7.64 -9.92 8.67
N ALA A 116 -8.91 -9.66 8.97
CA ALA A 116 -9.46 -8.30 8.96
C ALA A 116 -8.71 -7.37 9.93
N SER A 117 -8.56 -7.79 11.20
CA SER A 117 -7.90 -6.99 12.24
C SER A 117 -6.44 -6.68 11.90
N PHE A 118 -5.71 -7.66 11.36
CA PHE A 118 -4.31 -7.47 10.95
C PHE A 118 -4.21 -6.42 9.83
N LEU A 119 -5.03 -6.56 8.79
CA LEU A 119 -5.02 -5.63 7.67
C LEU A 119 -5.43 -4.21 8.11
N GLN A 120 -6.50 -4.07 8.91
CA GLN A 120 -6.94 -2.77 9.42
C GLN A 120 -5.84 -2.05 10.21
N GLU A 121 -5.10 -2.78 11.04
CA GLU A 121 -3.98 -2.26 11.80
C GLU A 121 -2.84 -1.78 10.87
N GLU A 122 -2.55 -2.48 9.77
CA GLU A 122 -1.58 -2.01 8.78
C GLU A 122 -2.00 -0.70 8.09
N TYR A 123 -3.28 -0.56 7.72
CA TYR A 123 -3.82 0.70 7.19
C TYR A 123 -3.71 1.83 8.22
N HIS A 124 -4.02 1.54 9.50
CA HIS A 124 -3.91 2.51 10.57
C HIS A 124 -2.46 2.97 10.79
N ARG A 125 -1.50 2.03 10.82
CA ARG A 125 -0.07 2.33 10.95
C ARG A 125 0.44 3.20 9.80
N PHE A 126 0.04 2.90 8.57
CA PHE A 126 0.43 3.68 7.42
C PHE A 126 -0.12 5.11 7.49
N HIS A 127 -1.39 5.28 7.89
CA HIS A 127 -1.98 6.60 8.13
C HIS A 127 -1.21 7.40 9.19
N LEU A 128 -0.96 6.79 10.35
CA LEU A 128 -0.22 7.43 11.44
C LEU A 128 1.19 7.84 11.01
N MET A 129 1.89 6.99 10.25
CA MET A 129 3.22 7.29 9.72
C MET A 129 3.20 8.52 8.81
N VAL A 130 2.23 8.60 7.88
CA VAL A 130 2.09 9.76 6.98
C VAL A 130 1.73 11.03 7.77
N ALA A 131 0.83 10.94 8.75
CA ALA A 131 0.46 12.06 9.61
C ALA A 131 1.65 12.57 10.44
N GLN A 132 2.44 11.67 11.01
CA GLN A 132 3.66 12.03 11.74
C GLN A 132 4.70 12.70 10.85
N GLN A 133 4.88 12.20 9.62
CA GLN A 133 5.76 12.83 8.64
C GLN A 133 5.28 14.23 8.24
N LEU A 134 3.97 14.42 8.01
CA LEU A 134 3.40 15.74 7.73
C LEU A 134 3.60 16.71 8.90
N ALA A 135 3.47 16.25 10.15
CA ALA A 135 3.77 17.08 11.31
C ALA A 135 5.25 17.48 11.35
N ALA A 136 6.16 16.59 10.94
CA ALA A 136 7.58 16.92 10.77
C ALA A 136 7.82 17.90 9.61
N ASP A 137 7.08 17.77 8.52
CA ASP A 137 7.16 18.67 7.38
C ASP A 137 6.71 20.10 7.72
N ILE A 138 5.68 20.27 8.55
CA ILE A 138 5.30 21.58 9.11
C ILE A 138 6.44 22.17 9.94
N ARG A 139 7.02 21.40 10.87
CA ARG A 139 8.15 21.87 11.71
C ARG A 139 9.38 22.25 10.87
N ALA A 140 9.58 21.58 9.74
CA ALA A 140 10.66 21.85 8.80
C ALA A 140 10.34 22.96 7.77
N GLY A 141 9.14 23.54 7.80
CA GLY A 141 8.72 24.58 6.86
C GLY A 141 8.41 24.08 5.44
N ARG A 142 8.24 22.77 5.24
CA ARG A 142 7.89 22.15 3.94
C ARG A 142 6.39 22.18 3.64
N GLU A 143 5.57 22.22 4.69
CA GLU A 143 4.10 22.32 4.61
C GLU A 143 3.61 23.46 5.51
N PRO A 144 2.45 24.09 5.19
CA PRO A 144 1.94 25.21 5.95
C PRO A 144 1.35 24.79 7.29
N SER A 145 1.44 25.66 8.31
CA SER A 145 0.88 25.42 9.65
C SER A 145 -0.65 25.46 9.70
N THR A 146 -1.31 25.92 8.64
CA THR A 146 -2.77 25.93 8.49
C THR A 146 -3.35 24.54 8.20
N MET A 147 -2.52 23.55 7.86
CA MET A 147 -2.93 22.16 7.62
C MET A 147 -2.87 21.34 8.91
N GLU A 148 -3.92 20.56 9.17
CA GLU A 148 -3.94 19.57 10.25
C GLU A 148 -3.33 18.24 9.76
N PRO A 149 -2.22 17.74 10.35
CA PRO A 149 -1.51 16.57 9.82
C PRO A 149 -2.34 15.30 9.65
N ALA A 150 -3.27 15.03 10.56
CA ALA A 150 -4.16 13.88 10.45
C ALA A 150 -5.09 13.97 9.22
N ARG A 151 -5.65 15.16 8.96
CA ARG A 151 -6.50 15.42 7.79
C ARG A 151 -5.70 15.50 6.50
N GLY A 152 -4.51 16.08 6.54
CA GLY A 152 -3.58 16.07 5.41
C GLY A 152 -3.19 14.65 5.00
N ALA A 153 -2.97 13.75 5.98
CA ALA A 153 -2.70 12.35 5.73
C ALA A 153 -3.92 11.64 5.11
N GLU A 154 -5.13 11.84 5.65
CA GLU A 154 -6.37 11.31 5.05
C GLU A 154 -6.49 11.71 3.58
N GLN A 155 -6.28 12.99 3.27
CA GLN A 155 -6.38 13.52 1.92
C GLN A 155 -5.31 12.96 0.98
N LEU A 156 -4.04 12.95 1.41
CA LEU A 156 -2.94 12.40 0.62
C LEU A 156 -3.13 10.91 0.34
N ILE A 157 -3.52 10.13 1.36
CA ILE A 157 -3.72 8.69 1.28
C ILE A 157 -4.87 8.37 0.32
N ALA A 158 -6.04 8.97 0.55
CA ALA A 158 -7.20 8.78 -0.30
C ALA A 158 -6.92 9.15 -1.76
N LEU A 159 -6.17 10.25 -1.99
CA LEU A 159 -5.83 10.68 -3.33
C LEU A 159 -4.92 9.69 -4.05
N TYR A 160 -3.82 9.24 -3.45
CA TYR A 160 -2.90 8.32 -4.14
C TYR A 160 -3.55 6.95 -4.35
N GLU A 161 -4.28 6.41 -3.36
CA GLU A 161 -4.96 5.11 -3.48
C GLU A 161 -6.06 5.17 -4.54
N GLY A 162 -6.85 6.24 -4.55
CA GLY A 162 -7.90 6.44 -5.55
C GLY A 162 -7.35 6.55 -6.97
N LEU A 163 -6.30 7.35 -7.19
CA LEU A 163 -5.67 7.47 -8.50
C LEU A 163 -5.07 6.14 -8.96
N GLN A 164 -4.44 5.41 -8.04
CA GLN A 164 -3.85 4.12 -8.31
C GLN A 164 -4.90 3.07 -8.69
N LEU A 165 -6.02 3.00 -7.96
CA LEU A 165 -7.16 2.14 -8.30
C LEU A 165 -7.71 2.50 -9.69
N GLN A 166 -7.92 3.79 -9.97
CA GLN A 166 -8.40 4.26 -11.27
C GLN A 166 -7.45 3.90 -12.41
N SER A 167 -6.13 3.95 -12.18
CA SER A 167 -5.14 3.57 -13.20
C SER A 167 -5.21 2.10 -13.60
N MET A 168 -5.57 1.19 -12.68
CA MET A 168 -5.68 -0.24 -12.96
C MET A 168 -6.79 -0.55 -13.99
N VAL A 169 -7.83 0.28 -14.04
CA VAL A 169 -8.97 0.11 -14.96
C VAL A 169 -8.95 1.11 -16.12
N ARG A 170 -7.95 2.00 -16.17
CA ARG A 170 -7.76 3.01 -17.23
C ARG A 170 -6.33 2.94 -17.77
N PRO A 171 -6.03 2.00 -18.68
CA PRO A 171 -4.65 1.69 -19.07
C PRO A 171 -3.89 2.84 -19.77
N THR A 172 -4.59 3.85 -20.27
CA THR A 172 -4.00 5.04 -20.90
C THR A 172 -3.73 6.18 -19.91
N MET A 173 -4.08 6.03 -18.64
CA MET A 173 -3.89 7.05 -17.61
C MET A 173 -2.40 7.19 -17.27
N ASN A 174 -1.86 8.40 -17.40
CA ASN A 174 -0.56 8.73 -16.82
C ASN A 174 -0.72 8.93 -15.30
N LEU A 175 -0.51 7.86 -14.54
CA LEU A 175 -0.71 7.86 -13.10
C LEU A 175 0.20 8.87 -12.37
N LEU A 176 1.47 8.97 -12.76
CA LEU A 176 2.43 9.85 -12.09
C LEU A 176 2.08 11.33 -12.32
N GLU A 177 1.73 11.70 -13.56
CA GLU A 177 1.28 13.06 -13.88
C GLU A 177 -0.03 13.41 -13.16
N ALA A 178 -0.97 12.46 -13.10
CA ALA A 178 -2.22 12.66 -12.37
C ALA A 178 -1.98 12.88 -10.87
N TYR A 179 -1.06 12.12 -10.27
CA TYR A 179 -0.64 12.30 -8.89
C TYR A 179 -0.03 13.68 -8.67
N ASP A 180 0.97 14.05 -9.48
CA ASP A 180 1.67 15.33 -9.36
C ASP A 180 0.70 16.50 -9.45
N ARG A 181 -0.17 16.52 -10.47
CA ARG A 181 -1.17 17.57 -10.65
C ARG A 181 -2.14 17.64 -9.48
N ALA A 182 -2.64 16.51 -8.99
CA ALA A 182 -3.64 16.49 -7.93
C ALA A 182 -3.03 16.91 -6.58
N VAL A 183 -1.85 16.39 -6.23
CA VAL A 183 -1.15 16.76 -5.00
C VAL A 183 -0.75 18.24 -5.01
N THR A 184 -0.25 18.78 -6.12
CA THR A 184 0.04 20.22 -6.22
C THR A 184 -1.20 21.07 -5.93
N ARG A 185 -2.36 20.72 -6.49
CA ARG A 185 -3.61 21.47 -6.26
C ARG A 185 -4.12 21.32 -4.83
N MET A 186 -4.06 20.12 -4.28
CA MET A 186 -4.46 19.84 -2.91
C MET A 186 -3.60 20.62 -1.90
N ARG A 187 -2.27 20.59 -2.08
CA ARG A 187 -1.31 21.32 -1.24
C ARG A 187 -1.47 22.84 -1.36
N ALA A 188 -1.90 23.36 -2.50
CA ALA A 188 -2.26 24.77 -2.61
C ALA A 188 -3.40 25.14 -1.65
N GLY A 189 -4.38 24.25 -1.47
CA GLY A 189 -5.49 24.41 -0.53
C GLY A 189 -5.06 24.39 0.94
N TRP A 190 -4.01 23.64 1.29
CA TRP A 190 -3.46 23.59 2.65
C TRP A 190 -2.95 24.93 3.16
N ASN A 191 -2.63 25.89 2.28
CA ASN A 191 -2.19 27.24 2.67
C ASN A 191 -3.32 28.14 3.18
N ARG A 192 -4.57 27.66 3.16
CA ARG A 192 -5.74 28.41 3.60
C ARG A 192 -6.32 27.75 4.84
N GLU A 193 -6.86 28.55 5.74
CA GLU A 193 -7.66 28.02 6.85
C GLU A 193 -8.87 27.28 6.30
N TYR A 194 -9.19 26.13 6.90
CA TYR A 194 -10.36 25.36 6.53
C TYR A 194 -11.63 26.11 6.92
N VAL A 195 -12.53 26.27 5.96
CA VAL A 195 -13.89 26.76 6.17
C VAL A 195 -14.83 25.69 5.66
N ALA A 196 -15.73 25.20 6.53
CA ALA A 196 -16.67 24.16 6.17
C ALA A 196 -17.59 24.64 5.03
N PRO A 197 -17.67 23.89 3.90
CA PRO A 197 -18.55 24.28 2.80
C PRO A 197 -20.01 24.10 3.20
N VAL A 198 -20.87 25.00 2.73
CA VAL A 198 -22.33 24.86 2.78
C VAL A 198 -22.76 24.27 1.44
N TRP A 199 -23.25 23.03 1.46
CA TRP A 199 -23.78 22.36 0.27
C TRP A 199 -25.30 22.60 0.21
N ASP A 200 -25.76 23.35 -0.79
CA ASP A 200 -27.18 23.40 -1.12
C ASP A 200 -27.51 22.28 -2.11
N LEU A 201 -28.00 21.16 -1.57
CA LEU A 201 -28.44 20.01 -2.36
C LEU A 201 -29.94 20.08 -2.70
N SER A 202 -30.62 21.17 -2.32
CA SER A 202 -32.07 21.35 -2.49
C SER A 202 -32.45 22.16 -3.72
N ALA A 203 -31.47 22.76 -4.41
CA ALA A 203 -31.67 23.36 -5.72
C ALA A 203 -31.95 22.25 -6.76
N HIS A 204 -33.20 22.15 -7.20
CA HIS A 204 -33.66 21.34 -8.32
C HIS A 204 -34.12 22.24 -9.46
#